data_AF-A0A2S5GFY7-F1
#
_entry.id   AF-A0A2S5GFY7-F1
#
_cell.length_a   1.000
_cell.length_b   1.000
_cell.length_c   1.000
_cell.angle_alpha   90.00
_cell.angle_beta   90.00
_cell.angle_gamma   90.00
#
_symmetry.space_group_name_H-M   'P 1'
#
loop_
_entity.id
_entity.type
_entity.pdbx_description
1 polymer ?
#
loop_
_entity_poly.entity_id
_entity_poly.type
_entity_poly.pdbx_seq_one_letter_code
_entity_poly.pdbx_strand_id
1 'polypeptide(L)'
;MALPKSVTKVDRQGGVTFISNVDRVNHTLDELCRAALRDTAKLIRRQLIIKLKKLPGMGGSKRIYTSTQYWNRSRSKDLQMGFKADAWYGARSELGTHGSPARGILRGTVYENIDQIQQIQAKYLSGLSAENPSLSGTSEGDYKSPNGDES
;
A
#
# COMPACT_ATOMS: atom_id res chain seq x y z
N MET A 1 10.06 -14.98 -4.52
CA MET A 1 8.63 -14.87 -4.91
C MET A 1 8.05 -16.26 -4.77
N ALA A 2 6.96 -16.43 -4.01
CA ALA A 2 6.33 -17.75 -3.87
C ALA A 2 5.54 -18.05 -5.15
N LEU A 3 5.62 -19.29 -5.65
CA LEU A 3 4.80 -19.73 -6.78
C LEU A 3 3.32 -19.53 -6.45
N PRO A 4 2.49 -19.08 -7.41
CA PRO A 4 1.05 -19.04 -7.21
C PRO A 4 0.56 -20.44 -6.86
N LYS A 5 -0.34 -20.55 -5.87
CA LYS A 5 -0.97 -21.82 -5.52
C LYS A 5 -1.67 -22.39 -6.76
N SER A 6 -1.39 -23.67 -7.06
CA SER A 6 -2.02 -24.38 -8.18
C SER A 6 -3.53 -24.31 -8.06
N VAL A 7 -4.20 -23.99 -9.18
CA VAL A 7 -5.67 -23.89 -9.29
C VAL A 7 -6.33 -25.27 -9.26
N THR A 8 -5.56 -26.30 -9.54
CA THR A 8 -6.03 -27.68 -9.67
C THR A 8 -5.53 -28.51 -8.50
N LYS A 9 -6.47 -29.11 -7.78
CA LYS A 9 -6.19 -30.26 -6.93
C LYS A 9 -6.66 -31.49 -7.70
N VAL A 10 -5.73 -32.36 -8.05
CA VAL A 10 -6.05 -33.61 -8.75
C VAL A 10 -6.50 -34.60 -7.70
N ASP A 11 -7.76 -35.02 -7.74
CA ASP A 11 -8.24 -36.08 -6.86
C ASP A 11 -7.61 -37.43 -7.25
N ARG A 12 -7.54 -38.35 -6.30
CA ARG A 12 -6.91 -39.68 -6.49
C ARG A 12 -7.59 -40.54 -7.58
N GLN A 13 -8.77 -40.10 -8.04
CA GLN A 13 -9.61 -40.73 -9.07
C GLN A 13 -9.56 -39.99 -10.43
N GLY A 14 -8.72 -38.96 -10.58
CA GLY A 14 -8.54 -38.23 -11.85
C GLY A 14 -9.51 -37.08 -12.10
N GLY A 15 -10.39 -36.76 -11.14
CA GLY A 15 -11.22 -35.55 -11.19
C GLY A 15 -10.41 -34.29 -10.87
N VAL A 16 -10.54 -33.25 -11.68
CA VAL A 16 -9.95 -31.93 -11.40
C VAL A 16 -10.94 -31.14 -10.55
N THR A 17 -10.64 -30.94 -9.26
CA THR A 17 -11.38 -29.97 -8.45
C THR A 17 -10.70 -28.61 -8.58
N PHE A 18 -11.47 -27.62 -9.04
CA PHE A 18 -11.02 -26.25 -9.12
C PHE A 18 -11.04 -25.66 -7.70
N ILE A 19 -9.87 -25.26 -7.19
CA ILE A 19 -9.80 -24.39 -6.01
C ILE A 19 -10.50 -23.08 -6.39
N SER A 20 -11.28 -22.51 -5.47
CA SER A 20 -12.15 -21.37 -5.75
C SER A 20 -11.39 -20.27 -6.51
N ASN A 21 -11.90 -19.86 -7.68
CA ASN A 21 -11.32 -18.73 -8.43
C ASN A 21 -11.20 -17.47 -7.55
N VAL A 22 -12.05 -17.39 -6.52
CA VAL A 22 -12.10 -16.35 -5.49
C VAL A 22 -10.78 -16.26 -4.69
N ASP A 23 -10.22 -17.38 -4.24
CA ASP A 23 -8.98 -17.37 -3.45
C ASP A 23 -7.78 -16.86 -4.24
N ARG A 24 -7.73 -17.19 -5.53
CA ARG A 24 -6.68 -16.70 -6.44
C ARG A 24 -6.79 -15.20 -6.64
N VAL A 25 -8.00 -14.70 -6.91
CA VAL A 25 -8.26 -13.27 -7.10
C VAL A 25 -7.95 -12.49 -5.82
N ASN A 26 -8.33 -13.01 -4.65
CA ASN A 26 -8.00 -12.39 -3.37
C ASN A 26 -6.48 -12.32 -3.15
N HIS A 27 -5.75 -13.39 -3.47
CA HIS A 27 -4.29 -13.39 -3.38
C HIS A 27 -3.63 -12.40 -4.35
N THR A 28 -4.12 -12.31 -5.59
CA THR A 28 -3.56 -11.35 -6.56
C THR A 28 -3.87 -9.90 -6.17
N LEU A 29 -5.08 -9.62 -5.67
CA LEU A 29 -5.43 -8.31 -5.12
C LEU A 29 -4.54 -7.92 -3.94
N ASP A 30 -4.23 -8.86 -3.05
CA ASP A 30 -3.34 -8.61 -1.92
C ASP A 30 -1.91 -8.26 -2.36
N GLU A 31 -1.37 -8.97 -3.36
CA GLU A 31 -0.06 -8.69 -3.92
C GLU A 31 -0.02 -7.33 -4.65
N LEU A 32 -1.07 -6.98 -5.40
CA LEU A 32 -1.19 -5.67 -6.06
C LEU A 32 -1.27 -4.53 -5.05
N CYS A 33 -2.10 -4.68 -4.00
CA CYS A 33 -2.19 -3.72 -2.91
C CYS A 33 -0.82 -3.54 -2.23
N ARG A 34 -0.09 -4.63 -2.01
CA ARG A 34 1.25 -4.57 -1.41
C ARG A 34 2.26 -3.85 -2.28
N ALA A 35 2.22 -4.09 -3.59
CA ALA A 35 3.06 -3.42 -4.56
C ALA A 35 2.78 -1.91 -4.60
N ALA A 36 1.50 -1.54 -4.69
CA ALA A 36 1.05 -0.14 -4.67
C ALA A 36 1.55 0.60 -3.43
N LEU A 37 1.28 0.06 -2.23
CA LEU A 37 1.71 0.67 -0.97
C LEU A 37 3.24 0.77 -0.86
N ARG A 38 3.99 -0.21 -1.38
CA ARG A 38 5.45 -0.18 -1.37
C ARG A 38 5.99 0.95 -2.25
N ASP A 39 5.41 1.17 -3.42
CA ASP A 39 5.86 2.21 -4.33
C ASP A 39 5.44 3.61 -3.87
N THR A 40 4.24 3.74 -3.28
CA THR A 40 3.85 4.92 -2.50
C THR A 40 4.87 5.24 -1.40
N ALA A 41 5.28 4.24 -0.62
CA ALA A 41 6.24 4.42 0.47
C ALA A 41 7.62 4.86 -0.03
N LYS A 42 8.09 4.32 -1.16
CA LYS A 42 9.36 4.74 -1.79
C LYS A 42 9.31 6.20 -2.20
N LEU A 43 8.21 6.65 -2.80
CA LEU A 43 8.01 8.04 -3.22
C LEU A 43 8.08 8.97 -2.01
N ILE A 44 7.26 8.72 -1.00
CA ILE A 44 7.19 9.56 0.20
C ILE A 44 8.55 9.57 0.90
N ARG A 45 9.21 8.42 1.06
CA ARG A 45 10.55 8.34 1.66
C ARG A 45 11.58 9.16 0.90
N ARG A 46 11.57 9.13 -0.44
CA ARG A 46 12.50 9.93 -1.25
C ARG A 46 12.28 11.42 -1.03
N GLN A 47 11.03 11.87 -1.10
CA GLN A 47 10.70 13.29 -0.88
C GLN A 47 11.03 13.75 0.53
N LEU A 48 10.72 12.91 1.52
CA LEU A 48 11.03 13.19 2.91
C LEU A 48 12.53 13.34 3.15
N ILE A 49 13.36 12.45 2.58
CA ILE A 49 14.82 12.54 2.71
C ILE A 49 15.35 13.85 2.10
N ILE A 50 14.81 14.29 0.96
CA ILE A 50 15.20 15.57 0.34
C ILE A 50 14.91 16.72 1.30
N LYS A 51 13.73 16.75 1.93
CA LYS A 51 13.39 17.79 2.90
C LYS A 51 14.25 17.71 4.17
N LEU A 52 14.49 16.51 4.69
CA LEU A 52 15.32 16.32 5.88
C LEU A 52 16.77 16.72 5.67
N LYS A 53 17.32 16.55 4.46
CA LYS A 53 18.67 17.03 4.11
C LYS A 53 18.80 18.55 4.11
N LYS A 54 17.71 19.29 3.94
CA LYS A 54 17.70 20.76 4.02
C LYS A 54 17.79 21.27 5.46
N LEU A 55 17.61 20.40 6.47
CA LEU A 55 17.79 20.78 7.87
C LEU A 55 19.26 21.07 8.20
N PRO A 56 19.54 21.99 9.13
CA PRO A 56 20.90 22.33 9.52
C PRO A 56 21.64 21.09 10.05
N GLY A 57 22.86 20.85 9.57
CA GLY A 57 23.70 19.71 9.95
C GLY A 57 23.30 18.36 9.32
N MET A 58 22.30 18.32 8.43
CA MET A 58 21.75 17.07 7.89
C MET A 58 22.11 16.79 6.42
N GLY A 59 22.65 17.75 5.68
CA GLY A 59 22.93 17.62 4.23
C GLY A 59 23.76 16.39 3.83
N GLY A 60 24.78 16.05 4.61
CA GLY A 60 25.64 14.87 4.40
C GLY A 60 25.28 13.63 5.25
N SER A 61 24.25 13.71 6.08
CA SER A 61 24.00 12.71 7.12
C SER A 61 23.35 11.44 6.55
N LYS A 62 24.05 10.30 6.65
CA LYS A 62 23.48 8.98 6.34
C LYS A 62 22.41 8.54 7.33
N ARG A 63 22.33 9.18 8.51
CA ARG A 63 21.39 8.83 9.60
C ARG A 63 19.92 9.05 9.21
N ILE A 64 19.65 9.93 8.24
CA ILE A 64 18.29 10.19 7.74
C ILE A 64 17.70 8.91 7.12
N TYR A 65 18.52 8.19 6.36
CA TYR A 65 18.10 6.98 5.66
C TYR A 65 17.77 5.83 6.62
N THR A 66 18.53 5.72 7.72
CA THR A 66 18.34 4.67 8.73
C THR A 66 17.23 5.01 9.72
N SER A 67 17.02 6.30 10.00
CA SER A 67 15.96 6.77 10.88
C SER A 67 14.58 6.77 10.22
N THR A 68 14.48 6.98 8.91
CA THR A 68 13.20 7.00 8.19
C THR A 68 12.84 5.59 7.69
N GLN A 69 11.82 4.99 8.29
CA GLN A 69 11.39 3.62 8.00
C GLN A 69 9.89 3.55 7.65
N TYR A 70 9.52 2.51 6.92
CA TYR A 70 8.15 2.24 6.54
C TYR A 70 7.87 0.73 6.62
N TRP A 71 6.62 0.39 6.92
CA TRP A 71 6.11 -0.96 7.05
C TRP A 71 4.80 -1.06 6.32
N ASN A 72 4.70 -2.06 5.45
CA ASN A 72 3.42 -2.45 4.85
C ASN A 72 2.83 -3.58 5.71
N ARG A 73 1.70 -3.33 6.36
CA ARG A 73 1.10 -4.32 7.26
C ARG A 73 0.21 -5.26 6.45
N SER A 74 0.69 -6.48 6.28
CA SER A 74 0.06 -7.48 5.42
C SER A 74 -1.38 -7.85 5.81
N ARG A 75 -1.72 -7.79 7.10
CA ARG A 75 -3.07 -8.09 7.62
C ARG A 75 -4.05 -6.94 7.43
N SER A 76 -3.61 -5.72 7.68
CA SER A 76 -4.45 -4.51 7.69
C SER A 76 -4.46 -3.79 6.34
N LYS A 77 -3.61 -4.20 5.39
CA LYS A 77 -3.49 -3.61 4.04
C LYS A 77 -3.24 -2.10 4.08
N ASP A 78 -2.38 -1.67 4.99
CA ASP A 78 -2.05 -0.27 5.18
C ASP A 78 -0.53 -0.03 5.23
N LEU A 79 -0.18 1.23 5.01
CA LEU A 79 1.19 1.71 5.05
C LEU A 79 1.41 2.52 6.33
N GLN A 80 2.33 2.05 7.17
CA GLN A 80 2.82 2.80 8.30
C GLN A 80 4.21 3.36 7.97
N MET A 81 4.39 4.67 8.13
CA MET A 81 5.67 5.33 7.89
C MET A 81 6.01 6.25 9.06
N GLY A 82 7.28 6.29 9.44
CA GLY A 82 7.70 7.11 10.56
C GLY A 82 9.19 7.13 10.81
N PHE A 83 9.54 7.74 11.94
CA PHE A 83 10.90 7.86 12.43
C PHE A 83 11.19 6.79 13.49
N LYS A 84 12.25 6.01 13.29
CA LYS A 84 12.72 4.99 14.23
C LYS A 84 13.30 5.62 15.51
N ALA A 85 14.01 6.74 15.36
CA ALA A 85 14.68 7.42 16.47
C ALA A 85 13.86 8.62 16.94
N ASP A 86 13.74 8.76 18.26
CA ASP A 86 13.22 9.97 18.91
C ASP A 86 14.26 11.11 18.87
N ALA A 87 14.55 11.57 17.66
CA ALA A 87 15.55 12.59 17.38
C ALA A 87 14.90 13.95 17.09
N TRP A 88 15.64 15.03 17.36
CA TRP A 88 15.21 16.41 17.08
C TRP A 88 14.87 16.65 15.59
N TYR A 89 15.51 15.91 14.67
CA TYR A 89 15.26 15.96 13.22
C TYR A 89 14.21 14.93 12.75
N GLY A 90 13.65 14.15 13.67
CA GLY A 90 12.69 13.07 13.41
C GLY A 90 11.39 13.30 14.18
N ALA A 91 11.00 12.34 15.03
CA ALA A 91 9.73 12.37 15.76
C ALA A 91 9.49 13.69 16.54
N ARG A 92 10.53 14.25 17.17
CA ARG A 92 10.43 15.50 17.93
C ARG A 92 10.17 16.73 17.06
N SER A 93 10.69 16.76 15.83
CA SER A 93 10.36 17.84 14.88
C SER A 93 8.96 17.69 14.30
N GLU A 94 8.38 16.49 14.25
CA GLU A 94 7.01 16.32 13.77
C GLU A 94 5.99 16.87 14.76
N LEU A 95 6.16 16.54 16.04
CA LEU A 95 5.20 16.88 17.10
C LEU A 95 5.47 18.25 17.73
N GLY A 96 6.71 18.74 17.64
CA GLY A 96 7.18 19.90 18.40
C GLY A 96 7.47 19.50 19.86
N THR A 97 8.66 19.82 20.34
CA THR A 97 9.05 19.54 21.74
C THR A 97 9.99 20.64 22.25
N HIS A 98 10.02 20.85 23.58
CA HIS A 98 10.96 21.76 24.25
C HIS A 98 11.00 23.18 23.66
N GLY A 99 9.83 23.80 23.45
CA GLY A 99 9.71 25.15 22.89
C GLY A 99 9.98 25.27 21.39
N SER A 100 10.33 24.17 20.70
CA SER A 100 10.44 24.14 19.25
C SER A 100 9.08 23.82 18.59
N PRO A 101 8.66 24.57 17.56
CA PRO A 101 7.38 24.33 16.90
C PRO A 101 7.37 23.01 16.12
N ALA A 102 6.18 22.43 15.99
CA ALA A 102 5.94 21.29 15.11
C ALA A 102 6.21 21.68 13.66
N ARG A 103 7.20 21.04 13.03
CA ARG A 103 7.54 21.24 11.61
C ARG A 103 6.68 20.40 10.67
N GLY A 104 6.14 19.29 11.15
CA GLY A 104 5.23 18.43 10.38
C GLY A 104 5.80 17.98 9.03
N ILE A 105 7.09 17.67 8.94
CA ILE A 105 7.78 17.44 7.66
C ILE A 105 7.25 16.19 6.97
N LEU A 106 7.08 15.08 7.69
CA LEU A 106 6.48 13.85 7.19
C LEU A 106 5.03 14.11 6.78
N ARG A 107 4.24 14.72 7.67
CA ARG A 107 2.83 15.01 7.41
C ARG A 107 2.65 15.90 6.17
N GLY A 108 3.40 17.00 6.08
CA GLY A 108 3.40 17.90 4.94
C GLY A 108 3.87 17.23 3.65
N THR A 109 4.88 16.35 3.72
CA THR A 109 5.32 15.57 2.56
C THR A 109 4.22 14.65 2.03
N VAL A 110 3.43 14.04 2.90
CA VAL A 110 2.29 13.22 2.44
C VAL A 110 1.25 14.10 1.75
N TYR A 111 0.83 15.20 2.37
CA TYR A 111 -0.19 16.09 1.80
C TYR A 111 0.21 16.69 0.45
N GLU A 112 1.45 17.12 0.31
CA GLU A 112 1.97 17.70 -0.94
C GLU A 112 2.04 16.68 -2.09
N ASN A 113 2.02 15.38 -1.80
CA ASN A 113 2.16 14.32 -2.80
C ASN A 113 0.88 13.50 -2.98
N ILE A 114 -0.28 13.94 -2.46
CA ILE A 114 -1.55 13.21 -2.57
C ILE A 114 -1.87 12.82 -4.02
N ASP A 115 -1.71 13.74 -4.97
CA ASP A 115 -2.01 13.47 -6.38
C ASP A 115 -1.12 12.36 -6.95
N GLN A 116 0.17 12.35 -6.59
CA GLN A 116 1.10 11.31 -7.01
C GLN A 116 0.78 9.96 -6.37
N ILE A 117 0.34 9.98 -5.11
CA ILE A 117 -0.12 8.77 -4.40
C ILE A 117 -1.34 8.20 -5.14
N GLN A 118 -2.31 9.03 -5.50
CA GLN A 118 -3.49 8.62 -6.26
C GLN A 118 -3.12 8.07 -7.63
N GLN A 119 -2.21 8.70 -8.37
CA GLN A 119 -1.74 8.21 -9.66
C GLN A 119 -1.07 6.84 -9.56
N ILE A 120 -0.22 6.62 -8.56
CA ILE A 120 0.41 5.31 -8.31
C ILE A 120 -0.66 4.26 -8.04
N GLN A 121 -1.60 4.53 -7.13
CA GLN A 121 -2.65 3.58 -6.77
C GLN A 121 -3.58 3.28 -7.95
N ALA A 122 -3.96 4.31 -8.71
CA ALA A 122 -4.79 4.18 -9.91
C ALA A 122 -4.12 3.32 -10.98
N LYS A 123 -2.79 3.37 -11.12
CA LYS A 123 -2.07 2.55 -12.09
C LYS A 123 -2.26 1.05 -11.82
N TYR A 124 -2.20 0.63 -10.56
CA TYR A 124 -2.44 -0.77 -10.17
C TYR A 124 -3.90 -1.19 -10.33
N LEU A 125 -4.85 -0.28 -10.08
CA LEU A 125 -6.27 -0.53 -10.34
C LEU A 125 -6.55 -0.66 -11.85
N SER A 126 -5.98 0.21 -12.67
CA SER A 126 -6.14 0.16 -14.14
C SER A 126 -5.54 -1.10 -14.77
N GLY A 127 -4.44 -1.62 -14.19
CA GLY A 127 -3.86 -2.90 -14.62
C GLY A 127 -4.82 -4.08 -14.40
N LEU A 128 -5.60 -4.05 -13.31
CA LEU A 128 -6.63 -5.05 -13.04
C LEU A 128 -7.77 -5.00 -14.07
N SER A 129 -8.21 -3.78 -14.44
CA SER A 129 -9.27 -3.57 -15.43
C SER A 129 -8.84 -3.93 -16.86
N ALA A 130 -7.58 -3.67 -17.22
CA ALA A 130 -7.06 -3.96 -18.56
C ALA A 130 -6.84 -5.46 -18.81
N GLU A 131 -6.45 -6.22 -17.79
CA GLU A 131 -6.27 -7.68 -17.90
C GLU A 131 -7.59 -8.47 -17.80
N ASN A 132 -8.65 -7.87 -17.24
CA ASN A 132 -9.96 -8.49 -17.08
C ASN A 132 -11.09 -7.52 -17.51
N PRO A 133 -11.30 -7.28 -18.82
CA PRO A 133 -12.32 -6.36 -19.32
C PRO A 133 -13.77 -6.75 -18.96
N SER A 134 -13.99 -7.99 -18.50
CA SER A 134 -15.29 -8.45 -17.98
C SER A 134 -15.65 -7.88 -16.61
N LEU A 135 -14.69 -7.41 -15.81
CA LEU A 135 -14.94 -6.75 -14.51
C LEU A 135 -15.41 -5.30 -14.68
N SER A 136 -14.98 -4.62 -15.75
CA SER A 136 -15.46 -3.28 -16.12
C SER A 136 -16.89 -3.28 -16.69
N GLY A 137 -17.50 -4.45 -16.88
CA GLY A 137 -18.81 -4.64 -17.51
C GLY A 137 -19.90 -5.14 -16.57
N THR A 138 -19.73 -5.07 -15.25
CA THR A 138 -20.88 -5.30 -14.35
C THR A 138 -21.71 -4.03 -14.37
N SER A 139 -22.80 -4.01 -15.15
CA SER A 139 -23.78 -2.93 -15.10
C SER A 139 -24.22 -2.72 -13.65
N GLU A 140 -24.42 -1.47 -13.24
CA GLU A 140 -25.20 -1.08 -12.07
C GLU A 140 -26.66 -1.56 -12.24
N GLY A 141 -26.88 -2.87 -12.19
CA GLY A 141 -28.18 -3.46 -11.97
C GLY A 141 -28.22 -3.86 -10.51
N ASP A 142 -29.05 -3.18 -9.73
CA ASP A 142 -29.29 -3.52 -8.33
C ASP A 142 -29.51 -5.03 -8.18
N TYR A 143 -28.65 -5.68 -7.40
CA TYR A 143 -28.87 -7.07 -6.99
C TYR A 143 -30.09 -7.10 -6.05
N LYS A 144 -31.27 -7.40 -6.59
CA LYS A 144 -32.44 -7.74 -5.77
C LYS A 144 -32.30 -9.20 -5.34
N SER A 145 -32.17 -9.41 -4.03
CA SER A 145 -32.28 -10.73 -3.41
C SER A 145 -33.60 -11.40 -3.87
N PRO A 146 -33.59 -12.69 -4.25
CA PRO A 146 -34.81 -13.40 -4.62
C PRO A 146 -35.76 -13.46 -3.41
N ASN A 147 -37.00 -12.98 -3.60
CA ASN A 147 -38.06 -13.13 -2.62
C ASN A 147 -38.54 -14.59 -2.63
N GLY A 148 -38.10 -15.41 -1.68
CA GLY A 148 -38.62 -16.76 -1.44
C GLY A 148 -37.73 -17.57 -0.51
N ASP A 149 -38.34 -18.38 0.37
CA ASP A 149 -37.65 -19.20 1.37
C ASP A 149 -36.63 -20.14 0.72
N GLU A 150 -35.37 -19.96 1.11
CA GLU A 150 -34.27 -20.85 0.74
C GLU A 150 -34.53 -22.23 1.38
N SER A 151 -34.90 -23.22 0.56
CA SER A 151 -35.00 -24.64 0.90
C SER A 151 -33.90 -25.44 0.20
#